data_AF-A0A537ETM8-F1
#
_entry.id   AF-A0A537ETM8-F1
#
_cell.length_a   1.000
_cell.length_b   1.000
_cell.length_c   1.000
_cell.angle_alpha   90.00
_cell.angle_beta   90.00
_cell.angle_gamma   90.00
#
_symmetry.space_group_name_H-M   'P 1'
#
loop_
_entity.id
_entity.type
_entity.pdbx_description
1 polymer ?
#
loop_
_entity_poly.entity_id
_entity_poly.type
_entity_poly.pdbx_seq_one_letter_code
_entity_poly.pdbx_strand_id
1 'polypeptide(L)'
;MLSVRPKPAAIAIIGILILGVALSASLHLVPLPPKTYAATHYITLNGSAAKGWNDTVPGPIINVTENDSVIMTLTSTDTPTPAPHQLYIDTNGNFNPASDCVSGIDKCSMFFGDTHPNPVTYSFN
;
A
#
# COMPACT_ATOMS: atom_id res chain seq x y z
N MET A 1 -35.43 -66.13 11.43
CA MET A 1 -35.04 -64.81 10.85
C MET A 1 -35.54 -63.72 11.79
N LEU A 2 -34.65 -63.08 12.57
CA LEU A 2 -35.04 -61.98 13.47
C LEU A 2 -35.17 -60.67 12.67
N SER A 3 -36.39 -60.15 12.58
CA SER A 3 -36.68 -58.83 12.00
C SER A 3 -36.41 -57.77 13.06
N VAL A 4 -35.29 -57.06 12.93
CA VAL A 4 -34.97 -55.90 13.77
C VAL A 4 -35.70 -54.69 13.17
N ARG A 5 -36.85 -54.31 13.77
CA ARG A 5 -37.51 -53.04 13.42
C ARG A 5 -36.80 -51.90 14.17
N PRO A 6 -36.16 -50.95 13.48
CA PRO A 6 -35.55 -49.80 14.13
C PRO A 6 -36.65 -48.92 14.76
N LYS A 7 -36.52 -48.62 16.05
CA LYS A 7 -37.41 -47.69 16.75
C LYS A 7 -37.20 -46.27 16.20
N PRO A 8 -38.26 -45.47 16.03
CA PRO A 8 -38.20 -44.15 15.39
C PRO A 8 -37.21 -43.17 16.07
N ALA A 9 -36.90 -43.38 17.34
CA ALA A 9 -35.89 -42.63 18.09
C ALA A 9 -34.46 -42.78 17.52
N ALA A 10 -34.10 -43.96 16.98
CA ALA A 10 -32.76 -44.19 16.43
C ALA A 10 -32.50 -43.44 15.12
N ILE A 11 -33.56 -43.21 14.33
CA ILE A 11 -33.48 -42.48 13.05
C ILE A 11 -33.26 -40.97 13.30
N ALA A 12 -33.92 -40.42 14.32
CA ALA A 12 -33.77 -39.00 14.70
C ALA A 12 -32.35 -38.66 15.17
N ILE A 13 -31.73 -39.54 15.96
CA ILE A 13 -30.38 -39.33 16.51
C ILE A 13 -29.33 -39.32 15.38
N ILE A 14 -29.45 -40.21 14.41
CA ILE A 14 -28.54 -40.27 13.25
C ILE A 14 -28.70 -39.02 12.37
N GLY A 15 -29.93 -38.55 12.15
CA GLY A 15 -30.19 -37.32 11.39
C GLY A 15 -29.55 -36.08 12.03
N ILE A 16 -29.63 -35.95 13.35
CA ILE A 16 -29.04 -34.83 14.10
C ILE A 16 -27.50 -34.86 14.03
N LEU A 17 -26.90 -36.06 14.11
CA LEU A 17 -25.44 -36.21 14.04
C LEU A 17 -24.88 -35.81 12.67
N ILE A 18 -25.54 -36.21 11.57
CA ILE A 18 -25.10 -35.89 10.20
C ILE A 18 -25.22 -34.38 9.91
N LEU A 19 -26.27 -33.74 10.44
CA LEU A 19 -26.49 -32.30 10.26
C LEU A 19 -25.45 -31.46 11.03
N GLY A 20 -25.02 -31.89 12.22
CA GLY A 20 -24.00 -31.20 13.01
C GLY A 20 -22.60 -31.27 12.39
N VAL A 21 -22.24 -32.39 11.75
CA VAL A 21 -20.94 -32.56 11.07
C VAL A 21 -20.87 -31.71 9.79
N ALA A 22 -21.98 -31.64 9.03
CA ALA A 22 -22.06 -30.80 7.83
C ALA A 22 -21.90 -29.30 8.16
N LEU A 23 -22.52 -28.83 9.24
CA LEU A 23 -22.43 -27.43 9.67
C LEU A 23 -21.02 -27.06 10.17
N SER A 24 -20.33 -28.00 10.80
CA SER A 24 -18.96 -27.81 11.32
C SER A 24 -17.92 -27.75 10.19
N ALA A 25 -18.13 -28.51 9.11
CA ALA A 25 -17.26 -28.48 7.94
C ALA A 25 -17.40 -27.17 7.13
N SER A 26 -18.58 -26.55 7.13
CA SER A 26 -18.82 -25.29 6.40
C SER A 26 -18.15 -24.05 7.02
N LEU A 27 -17.85 -24.05 8.32
CA LEU A 27 -17.18 -22.92 8.99
C LEU A 27 -15.69 -22.79 8.64
N HIS A 28 -15.07 -23.85 8.09
CA HIS A 28 -13.64 -23.87 7.75
C HIS A 28 -13.33 -23.42 6.31
N LEU A 29 -14.36 -23.07 5.53
CA LEU A 29 -14.23 -22.68 4.13
C LEU A 29 -14.42 -21.18 3.90
N VAL A 30 -14.46 -20.36 4.96
CA VAL A 30 -14.39 -18.91 4.79
C VAL A 30 -12.95 -18.59 4.37
N PRO A 31 -12.69 -18.19 3.11
CA PRO A 31 -11.37 -17.71 2.76
C PRO A 31 -11.15 -16.45 3.60
N LEU A 32 -10.07 -16.43 4.39
CA LEU A 32 -9.61 -15.18 4.96
C LEU A 32 -9.43 -14.20 3.79
N PRO A 33 -9.95 -12.97 3.86
CA PRO A 33 -9.65 -11.99 2.85
C PRO A 33 -8.12 -11.95 2.68
N PRO A 34 -7.60 -12.00 1.44
CA PRO A 34 -6.17 -11.93 1.23
C PRO A 34 -5.68 -10.64 1.90
N LYS A 35 -4.64 -10.76 2.72
CA LYS A 35 -4.07 -9.66 3.47
C LYS A 35 -3.25 -8.77 2.52
N THR A 36 -3.89 -8.18 1.52
CA THR A 36 -3.25 -7.23 0.61
C THR A 36 -3.32 -5.85 1.25
N TYR A 37 -2.30 -5.48 2.01
CA TYR A 37 -2.12 -4.14 2.59
C TYR A 37 -1.57 -3.14 1.56
N ALA A 38 -1.93 -3.25 0.29
CA ALA A 38 -1.55 -2.23 -0.69
C ALA A 38 -2.42 -0.99 -0.45
N ALA A 39 -1.86 0.03 0.20
CA ALA A 39 -2.49 1.32 0.39
C ALA A 39 -2.08 2.29 -0.73
N THR A 40 -2.95 3.26 -1.00
CA THR A 40 -2.59 4.43 -1.82
C THR A 40 -2.46 5.65 -0.92
N HIS A 41 -1.26 6.23 -0.88
CA HIS A 41 -0.94 7.43 -0.13
C HIS A 41 -0.96 8.65 -1.04
N TYR A 42 -1.53 9.76 -0.55
CA TYR A 42 -1.51 11.04 -1.25
C TYR A 42 -0.67 12.03 -0.44
N ILE A 43 0.41 12.53 -1.04
CA ILE A 43 1.37 13.40 -0.36
C ILE A 43 1.54 14.68 -1.17
N THR A 44 1.59 15.82 -0.49
CA THR A 44 2.01 17.09 -1.11
C THR A 44 3.39 17.48 -0.58
N LEU A 45 4.32 17.76 -1.50
CA LEU A 45 5.65 18.24 -1.19
C LEU A 45 5.86 19.61 -1.83
N ASN A 46 6.23 20.56 -0.97
CA ASN A 46 6.57 21.93 -1.32
C ASN A 46 8.09 22.04 -1.33
N GLY A 47 8.68 22.18 -2.51
CA GLY A 47 10.11 22.40 -2.71
C GLY A 47 10.46 23.87 -2.51
N SER A 48 11.57 24.11 -1.81
CA SER A 48 12.26 25.39 -1.78
C SER A 48 13.77 25.17 -1.83
N ALA A 49 14.48 25.93 -2.66
CA ALA A 49 15.94 25.91 -2.68
C ALA A 49 16.54 26.37 -1.33
N ALA A 50 15.86 27.25 -0.61
CA ALA A 50 16.34 27.79 0.67
C ALA A 50 15.98 26.90 1.87
N LYS A 51 14.88 26.14 1.79
CA LYS A 51 14.31 25.44 2.95
C LYS A 51 14.13 23.93 2.77
N GLY A 52 14.43 23.38 1.59
CA GLY A 52 14.24 21.97 1.28
C GLY A 52 12.78 21.60 1.02
N TRP A 53 12.37 20.41 1.45
CA TRP A 53 11.02 19.90 1.23
C TRP A 53 10.15 20.12 2.46
N ASN A 54 9.01 20.79 2.30
CA ASN A 54 8.12 21.17 3.42
C ASN A 54 8.87 21.87 4.56
N ASP A 55 9.78 22.77 4.21
CA ASP A 55 10.64 23.52 5.14
C ASP A 55 11.59 22.63 5.99
N THR A 56 11.97 21.44 5.49
CA THR A 56 12.90 20.52 6.14
C THR A 56 14.07 20.07 5.26
N VAL A 57 15.25 19.89 5.88
CA VAL A 57 16.49 19.36 5.26
C VAL A 57 17.15 18.31 6.19
N PRO A 58 17.21 17.02 5.82
CA PRO A 58 16.57 16.41 4.65
C PRO A 58 15.03 16.52 4.74
N GLY A 59 14.35 16.24 3.62
CA GLY A 59 12.89 16.28 3.56
C GLY A 59 12.19 15.32 4.54
N PRO A 60 10.85 15.35 4.62
CA PRO A 60 10.10 14.52 5.55
C PRO A 60 10.28 13.03 5.25
N ILE A 61 10.20 12.20 6.30
CA ILE A 61 10.18 10.75 6.16
C ILE A 61 8.81 10.30 5.65
N ILE A 62 8.79 9.46 4.62
CA ILE A 62 7.59 8.86 4.04
C ILE A 62 7.57 7.37 4.41
N ASN A 63 6.62 6.95 5.24
CA ASN A 63 6.47 5.56 5.65
C ASN A 63 5.53 4.82 4.70
N VAL A 64 6.04 3.81 4.00
CA VAL A 64 5.29 2.95 3.08
C VAL A 64 5.50 1.49 3.42
N THR A 65 4.49 0.66 3.13
CA THR A 65 4.62 -0.80 3.11
C THR A 65 4.87 -1.31 1.71
N GLU A 66 5.40 -2.53 1.59
CA GLU A 66 5.58 -3.20 0.31
C GLU A 66 4.25 -3.28 -0.45
N ASN A 67 4.28 -2.95 -1.74
CA ASN A 67 3.15 -2.82 -2.66
C ASN A 67 2.26 -1.59 -2.45
N ASP A 68 2.65 -0.64 -1.59
CA ASP A 68 1.97 0.65 -1.55
C ASP A 68 2.23 1.45 -2.83
N SER A 69 1.26 2.27 -3.17
CA SER A 69 1.40 3.33 -4.18
C SER A 69 1.40 4.68 -3.49
N VAL A 70 2.32 5.56 -3.87
CA VAL A 70 2.37 6.94 -3.39
C VAL A 70 2.15 7.87 -4.56
N ILE A 71 1.10 8.68 -4.48
CA ILE A 71 0.77 9.73 -5.43
C ILE A 71 1.19 11.06 -4.81
N MET A 72 2.20 11.70 -5.41
CA MET A 72 2.81 12.91 -4.89
C MET A 72 2.47 14.12 -5.75
N THR A 73 1.88 15.15 -5.16
CA THR A 73 1.77 16.48 -5.76
C THR A 73 2.99 17.32 -5.38
N LEU A 74 3.75 17.77 -6.39
CA LEU A 74 4.96 18.56 -6.20
C LEU A 74 4.70 20.03 -6.57
N THR A 75 5.13 20.95 -5.71
CA THR A 75 4.98 22.40 -5.93
C THR A 75 6.27 23.13 -5.55
N SER A 76 6.63 24.18 -6.28
CA SER A 76 7.72 25.07 -5.87
C SER A 76 7.15 26.23 -5.05
N THR A 77 7.87 26.60 -3.99
CA THR A 77 7.55 27.74 -3.11
C THR A 77 8.62 28.83 -3.16
N ASP A 78 9.57 28.71 -4.08
CA ASP A 78 10.60 29.72 -4.25
C ASP A 78 10.00 31.05 -4.73
N THR A 79 10.55 32.14 -4.20
CA THR A 79 10.12 33.51 -4.46
C THR A 79 11.30 34.36 -4.93
N PRO A 80 11.08 35.42 -5.74
CA PRO A 80 9.79 35.94 -6.21
C PRO A 80 9.14 35.11 -7.32
N THR A 81 9.91 34.25 -7.99
CA THR A 81 9.43 33.35 -9.04
C THR A 81 9.70 31.90 -8.66
N PRO A 82 8.74 31.00 -8.85
CA PRO A 82 8.95 29.57 -8.62
C PRO A 82 10.13 29.04 -9.46
N ALA A 83 11.10 28.40 -8.79
CA ALA A 83 12.25 27.81 -9.44
C ALA A 83 11.99 26.33 -9.77
N PRO A 84 12.63 25.79 -10.83
CA PRO A 84 12.54 24.37 -11.13
C PRO A 84 13.24 23.53 -10.06
N HIS A 85 12.57 22.51 -9.56
CA HIS A 85 13.10 21.50 -8.64
C HIS A 85 12.94 20.10 -9.21
N GLN A 86 13.72 19.17 -8.68
CA GLN A 86 13.58 17.74 -8.92
C GLN A 86 13.47 17.03 -7.58
N LEU A 87 12.44 16.21 -7.40
CA LEU A 87 12.33 15.32 -6.25
C LEU A 87 13.29 14.15 -6.42
N TYR A 88 14.04 13.86 -5.36
CA TYR A 88 14.86 12.67 -5.20
C TYR A 88 14.39 11.95 -3.92
N ILE A 89 13.97 10.70 -4.09
CA ILE A 89 13.57 9.81 -2.99
C ILE A 89 14.70 8.80 -2.82
N ASP A 90 15.52 9.02 -1.79
CA ASP A 90 16.55 8.08 -1.36
C ASP A 90 15.88 6.88 -0.67
N THR A 91 15.89 5.73 -1.34
CA THR A 91 15.27 4.49 -0.87
C THR A 91 16.24 3.59 -0.12
N ASN A 92 17.55 3.84 -0.24
CA ASN A 92 18.60 2.92 0.22
C ASN A 92 19.58 3.56 1.23
N GLY A 93 19.45 4.87 1.49
CA GLY A 93 20.23 5.63 2.44
C GLY A 93 21.64 5.98 1.99
N ASN A 94 21.95 5.91 0.68
CA ASN A 94 23.29 6.17 0.15
C ASN A 94 23.54 7.65 -0.22
N PHE A 95 22.48 8.47 -0.30
CA PHE A 95 22.47 9.85 -0.77
C PHE A 95 23.36 10.10 -2.02
N ASN A 96 22.98 9.52 -3.16
CA ASN A 96 23.69 9.71 -4.44
C ASN A 96 22.77 10.09 -5.61
N PRO A 97 22.13 11.27 -5.58
CA PRO A 97 21.12 11.66 -6.56
C PRO A 97 21.63 11.69 -8.00
N ALA A 98 22.92 11.97 -8.22
CA ALA A 98 23.49 12.07 -9.56
C ALA A 98 23.56 10.72 -10.30
N SER A 99 23.88 9.63 -9.60
CA SER A 99 23.84 8.29 -10.21
C SER A 99 22.44 7.68 -10.17
N ASP A 100 21.72 7.91 -9.08
CA ASP A 100 20.56 7.08 -8.78
C ASP A 100 19.30 7.53 -9.53
N CYS A 101 19.25 8.80 -9.95
CA CYS A 101 18.23 9.27 -10.89
C CYS A 101 18.40 8.76 -12.34
N VAL A 102 19.53 8.13 -12.68
CA VAL A 102 19.80 7.61 -14.03
C VAL A 102 19.56 6.11 -14.10
N SER A 103 19.98 5.36 -13.07
CA SER A 103 19.88 3.89 -13.08
C SER A 103 19.88 3.25 -11.68
N GLY A 104 19.35 3.95 -10.67
CA GLY A 104 19.31 3.48 -9.28
C GLY A 104 18.01 2.80 -8.87
N ILE A 105 18.00 2.30 -7.64
CA ILE A 105 16.77 1.86 -6.95
C ILE A 105 15.93 3.04 -6.46
N ASP A 106 16.58 4.19 -6.27
CA ASP A 106 15.94 5.45 -5.88
C ASP A 106 15.03 5.99 -6.98
N LYS A 107 14.10 6.84 -6.56
CA LYS A 107 13.08 7.39 -7.46
C LYS A 107 13.29 8.89 -7.61
N CYS A 108 13.24 9.36 -8.85
CA CYS A 108 13.33 10.78 -9.14
C CYS A 108 12.12 11.25 -9.94
N SER A 109 11.68 12.48 -9.68
CA SER A 109 10.70 13.14 -10.55
C SER A 109 11.38 13.72 -11.78
N MET A 110 10.58 14.16 -12.75
CA MET A 110 11.03 15.17 -13.70
C MET A 110 11.16 16.53 -13.01
N PHE A 111 11.81 17.51 -13.64
CA PHE A 111 11.82 18.88 -13.14
C PHE A 111 10.40 19.49 -13.15
N PHE A 112 10.06 20.23 -12.09
CA PHE A 112 8.77 20.93 -11.94
C PHE A 112 9.01 22.32 -11.31
N GLY A 113 8.15 23.31 -11.57
CA GLY A 113 8.29 24.61 -10.90
C GLY A 113 7.31 25.70 -11.31
N ASP A 114 6.87 25.78 -12.56
CA ASP A 114 6.20 26.99 -13.07
C ASP A 114 4.68 27.04 -12.83
N THR A 115 3.92 25.96 -12.99
CA THR A 115 2.45 25.99 -12.77
C THR A 115 1.75 24.63 -12.54
N HIS A 116 2.50 23.54 -12.41
CA HIS A 116 1.90 22.21 -12.46
C HIS A 116 1.89 21.52 -11.09
N PRO A 117 0.72 21.35 -10.44
CA PRO A 117 0.56 20.22 -9.54
C PRO A 117 0.53 18.99 -10.45
N ASN A 118 1.71 18.45 -10.79
CA ASN A 118 1.81 17.23 -11.55
C ASN A 118 1.87 16.09 -10.53
N PRO A 119 0.78 15.33 -10.31
CA PRO A 119 0.86 14.16 -9.47
C PRO A 119 1.81 13.15 -10.12
N VAL A 120 2.94 12.86 -9.47
CA VAL A 120 3.82 11.76 -9.86
C VAL A 120 3.47 10.55 -9.02
N THR A 121 3.30 9.40 -9.66
CA THR A 121 3.00 8.13 -8.97
C THR A 121 4.26 7.31 -8.84
N TYR A 122 4.54 6.85 -7.62
CA TYR A 122 5.63 5.94 -7.30
C TYR A 122 5.06 4.66 -6.70
N SER A 123 5.49 3.50 -7.20
CA SER A 123 5.23 2.20 -6.61
C SER A 123 6.47 1.72 -5.87
N PHE A 124 6.26 1.20 -4.66
CA PHE A 124 7.32 0.64 -3.81
C PHE A 124 7.11 -0.88 -3.75
N ASN A 125 8.02 -1.61 -4.37
CA ASN A 125 8.00 -3.07 -4.50
C ASN A 125 9.30 -3.69 -4.01
#